data_AF-A0A776LSB2-F1
#
_entry.id   AF-A0A776LSB2-F1
#
_cell.length_a   1.000
_cell.length_b   1.000
_cell.length_c   1.000
_cell.angle_alpha   90.00
_cell.angle_beta   90.00
_cell.angle_gamma   90.00
#
_symmetry.space_group_name_H-M   'P 1'
#
loop_
_entity.id
_entity.type
_entity.pdbx_description
1 polymer ?
#
loop_
_entity_poly.entity_id
_entity_poly.type
_entity_poly.pdbx_seq_one_letter_code
_entity_poly.pdbx_strand_id
1 'polypeptide(L)'
;MTEIVADKTVEVVKNAIETADGALDLYNKYLDQVIPWQTFDETIKELSRFKQEYSQAASVLVGDIKTLLMDSQDKYFEATQTVYEWCGVATQLLAAYIFLFDEYNEKKASAQKDILIKV
;
A
#
# COMPACT_ATOMS: atom_id res chain seq x y z
N MET A 1 19.20 -34.10 -9.39
CA MET A 1 17.99 -34.00 -8.55
C MET A 1 18.02 -32.74 -7.67
N THR A 2 19.18 -32.32 -7.18
CA THR A 2 19.40 -31.08 -6.41
C THR A 2 19.24 -29.78 -7.22
N GLU A 3 19.68 -29.72 -8.48
CA GLU A 3 19.49 -28.54 -9.35
C GLU A 3 18.02 -28.22 -9.61
N ILE A 4 17.21 -29.23 -9.94
CA ILE A 4 15.76 -29.05 -10.20
C ILE A 4 15.03 -28.48 -8.99
N VAL A 5 15.44 -28.88 -7.78
CA VAL A 5 14.85 -28.36 -6.53
C VAL A 5 15.30 -26.91 -6.29
N ALA A 6 16.56 -26.58 -6.56
CA ALA A 6 17.07 -25.22 -6.43
C ALA A 6 16.39 -24.25 -7.39
N ASP A 7 16.23 -24.63 -8.66
CA ASP A 7 15.53 -23.83 -9.67
C ASP A 7 14.08 -23.58 -9.26
N LYS A 8 13.40 -24.60 -8.72
CA LYS A 8 12.02 -24.45 -8.26
C LYS A 8 11.91 -23.53 -7.06
N THR A 9 12.86 -23.61 -6.12
CA THR A 9 12.90 -22.71 -4.96
C THR A 9 13.10 -21.26 -5.38
N VAL A 10 14.03 -21.00 -6.30
CA VAL A 10 14.27 -19.64 -6.82
C VAL A 10 13.02 -19.10 -7.50
N GLU A 11 12.36 -19.89 -8.33
CA GLU A 11 11.11 -19.49 -9.00
C GLU A 11 10.01 -19.14 -7.99
N VAL A 12 9.81 -19.95 -6.95
CA VAL A 12 8.79 -19.72 -5.92
C VAL A 12 9.09 -18.45 -5.11
N VAL A 13 10.34 -18.28 -4.66
CA VAL A 13 10.75 -17.09 -3.89
C VAL A 13 10.61 -15.83 -4.73
N LYS A 14 11.08 -15.87 -5.98
CA LYS A 14 10.97 -14.74 -6.91
C LYS A 14 9.51 -14.35 -7.13
N ASN A 15 8.65 -15.31 -7.45
CA ASN A 15 7.23 -15.05 -7.67
C ASN A 15 6.55 -14.47 -6.42
N ALA A 16 6.91 -14.94 -5.22
CA ALA A 16 6.36 -14.39 -3.97
C ALA A 16 6.73 -12.92 -3.78
N ILE A 17 8.01 -12.58 -3.96
CA ILE A 17 8.51 -11.21 -3.80
C ILE A 17 7.91 -10.29 -4.89
N GLU A 18 7.92 -10.71 -6.15
CA GLU A 18 7.35 -9.93 -7.26
C GLU A 18 5.83 -9.73 -7.12
N THR A 19 5.11 -10.72 -6.57
CA THR A 19 3.67 -10.57 -6.31
C THR A 19 3.42 -9.57 -5.18
N ALA A 20 4.19 -9.64 -4.10
CA ALA A 20 4.07 -8.70 -2.98
C ALA A 20 4.44 -7.27 -3.41
N ASP A 21 5.52 -7.11 -4.18
CA ASP A 21 5.95 -5.83 -4.76
C ASP A 21 4.89 -5.25 -5.71
N GLY A 22 4.33 -6.10 -6.58
CA GLY A 22 3.23 -5.71 -7.48
C GLY A 22 1.97 -5.26 -6.73
N ALA A 23 1.65 -5.89 -5.60
CA ALA A 23 0.53 -5.47 -4.75
C ALA A 23 0.79 -4.12 -4.08
N LEU A 24 2.02 -3.87 -3.63
CA LEU A 24 2.43 -2.58 -3.08
C LEU A 24 2.38 -1.46 -4.13
N ASP A 25 2.81 -1.77 -5.36
CA ASP A 25 2.79 -0.85 -6.49
C ASP A 25 1.37 -0.35 -6.82
N LEU A 26 0.32 -1.10 -6.53
CA LEU A 26 -1.07 -0.63 -6.69
C LEU A 26 -1.38 0.59 -5.82
N TYR A 27 -0.78 0.69 -4.63
CA TYR A 27 -0.87 1.90 -3.81
C TYR A 27 0.09 2.98 -4.35
N ASN A 28 1.39 2.67 -4.38
CA ASN A 28 2.43 3.65 -4.66
C ASN A 28 2.37 4.27 -6.07
N LYS A 29 1.93 3.50 -7.09
CA LYS A 29 1.96 3.93 -8.50
C LYS A 29 0.58 4.19 -9.08
N TYR A 30 -0.47 3.55 -8.57
CA TYR A 30 -1.82 3.75 -9.10
C TYR A 30 -2.65 4.65 -8.19
N LEU A 31 -2.95 4.24 -6.96
CA LEU A 31 -3.82 5.03 -6.09
C LEU A 31 -3.23 6.40 -5.76
N ASP A 32 -1.92 6.49 -5.51
CA ASP A 32 -1.26 7.73 -5.12
C ASP A 32 -1.05 8.70 -6.30
N GLN A 33 -0.96 8.20 -7.52
CA GLN A 33 -0.60 9.02 -8.70
C GLN A 33 -1.78 9.30 -9.63
N VAL A 34 -2.71 8.36 -9.79
CA VAL A 34 -3.84 8.50 -10.72
C VAL A 34 -4.96 9.32 -10.10
N ILE A 35 -5.17 9.19 -8.78
CA ILE A 35 -6.20 9.95 -8.10
C ILE A 35 -5.61 11.31 -7.69
N PRO A 36 -6.21 12.44 -8.11
CA PRO A 36 -5.69 13.77 -7.83
C PRO A 36 -6.07 14.20 -6.39
N TRP A 37 -5.50 13.52 -5.39
CA TRP A 37 -5.80 13.76 -3.98
C TRP A 37 -5.60 15.22 -3.55
N GLN A 38 -4.58 15.88 -4.10
CA GLN A 38 -4.36 17.32 -3.88
C GLN A 38 -5.52 18.17 -4.42
N THR A 39 -6.02 17.86 -5.61
CA THR A 39 -7.18 18.58 -6.19
C THR A 39 -8.44 18.34 -5.37
N PHE A 40 -8.65 17.13 -4.82
CA PHE A 40 -9.75 16.87 -3.90
C PHE A 40 -9.64 17.68 -2.60
N ASP A 41 -8.45 17.76 -2.01
CA ASP A 41 -8.20 18.57 -0.81
C ASP A 41 -8.50 20.07 -1.06
N GLU A 42 -8.03 20.62 -2.19
CA GLU A 42 -8.32 21.99 -2.61
C GLU A 42 -9.83 22.19 -2.85
N THR A 43 -10.49 21.23 -3.50
CA THR A 43 -11.93 21.27 -3.78
C THR A 43 -12.75 21.26 -2.49
N ILE A 44 -12.42 20.39 -1.53
CA ILE A 44 -13.11 20.28 -0.23
C ILE A 44 -13.05 21.61 0.55
N LYS A 45 -11.90 22.31 0.48
CA LYS A 45 -11.73 23.63 1.08
C LYS A 45 -12.64 24.68 0.44
N GLU A 46 -12.75 24.66 -0.89
CA GLU A 46 -13.56 25.64 -1.64
C GLU A 46 -15.08 25.34 -1.63
N LEU A 47 -15.51 24.10 -1.41
CA LEU A 47 -16.93 23.70 -1.48
C LEU A 47 -17.86 24.47 -0.52
N SER A 48 -17.33 25.14 0.50
CA SER A 48 -18.11 25.96 1.43
C SER A 48 -18.19 27.45 1.05
N ARG A 49 -17.45 27.89 0.04
CA ARG A 49 -17.24 29.32 -0.29
C ARG A 49 -18.52 30.07 -0.63
N PHE A 50 -19.42 29.46 -1.39
CA PHE A 50 -20.66 30.09 -1.86
C PHE A 50 -21.92 29.41 -1.30
N LYS A 51 -21.81 28.75 -0.14
CA LYS A 51 -22.90 27.93 0.43
C LYS A 51 -24.23 28.67 0.59
N GLN A 52 -24.17 29.97 0.88
CA GLN A 52 -25.33 30.85 1.09
C GLN A 52 -25.95 31.39 -0.20
N GLU A 53 -25.27 31.24 -1.34
CA GLU A 53 -25.75 31.70 -2.65
C GLU A 53 -26.57 30.63 -3.37
N TYR A 54 -26.48 29.37 -2.92
CA TYR A 54 -27.30 28.28 -3.41
C TYR A 54 -28.73 28.36 -2.86
N SER A 55 -29.68 27.78 -3.60
CA SER A 55 -30.99 27.44 -3.03
C SER A 55 -30.82 26.46 -1.87
N GLN A 56 -31.78 26.40 -0.95
CA GLN A 56 -31.71 25.52 0.22
C GLN A 56 -31.43 24.05 -0.16
N ALA A 57 -32.11 23.53 -1.18
CA ALA A 57 -31.92 22.15 -1.64
C ALA A 57 -30.50 21.92 -2.20
N ALA A 58 -29.98 22.85 -3.01
CA ALA A 58 -28.63 22.76 -3.54
C ALA A 58 -27.57 22.90 -2.43
N SER A 59 -27.80 23.77 -1.44
CA SER A 59 -26.90 23.97 -0.30
C SER A 59 -26.74 22.71 0.56
N VAL A 60 -27.82 21.95 0.75
CA VAL A 60 -27.77 20.63 1.43
C VAL A 60 -26.95 19.64 0.61
N LEU A 61 -27.26 19.49 -0.69
CA LEU A 61 -26.52 18.57 -1.57
C LEU A 61 -25.03 18.88 -1.64
N VAL A 62 -24.64 20.16 -1.74
CA VAL A 62 -23.22 20.56 -1.73
C VAL A 62 -22.56 20.23 -0.39
N GLY A 63 -23.29 20.36 0.72
CA GLY A 63 -22.82 19.94 2.05
C GLY A 63 -22.59 18.43 2.14
N ASP A 64 -23.51 17.63 1.58
CA ASP A 64 -23.40 16.17 1.56
C ASP A 64 -22.23 15.72 0.67
N ILE A 65 -22.07 16.32 -0.52
CA ILE A 65 -20.93 16.07 -1.42
C ILE A 65 -19.61 16.35 -0.70
N LYS A 66 -19.50 17.50 -0.02
CA LYS A 66 -18.29 17.83 0.75
C LYS A 66 -17.99 16.78 1.81
N THR A 67 -19.01 16.35 2.56
CA THR A 67 -18.88 15.36 3.63
C THR A 67 -18.41 14.01 3.08
N LEU A 68 -18.99 13.55 1.97
CA LEU A 68 -18.60 12.30 1.33
C LEU A 68 -17.19 12.34 0.74
N LEU A 69 -16.76 13.49 0.19
CA LEU A 69 -15.39 13.66 -0.30
C LEU A 69 -14.37 13.66 0.84
N MET A 70 -14.70 14.28 1.99
CA MET A 70 -13.86 14.22 3.19
C MET A 70 -13.74 12.78 3.70
N ASP A 71 -14.85 12.05 3.82
CA ASP A 71 -14.83 10.65 4.27
C ASP A 71 -14.04 9.75 3.29
N SER A 72 -14.17 9.98 1.98
CA SER A 72 -13.37 9.26 0.97
C SER A 72 -11.87 9.50 1.14
N GLN A 73 -11.48 10.73 1.44
CA GLN A 73 -10.09 11.10 1.70
C GLN A 73 -9.57 10.46 2.99
N ASP A 74 -10.35 10.52 4.07
CA ASP A 74 -10.00 9.91 5.36
C ASP A 74 -9.82 8.39 5.22
N LYS A 75 -10.73 7.71 4.50
CA LYS A 75 -10.64 6.26 4.25
C LYS A 75 -9.42 5.88 3.43
N TYR A 76 -9.06 6.70 2.45
CA TYR A 76 -7.82 6.49 1.70
C TYR A 76 -6.58 6.67 2.58
N PHE A 77 -6.54 7.69 3.45
CA PHE A 77 -5.42 7.86 4.40
C PHE A 77 -5.33 6.73 5.42
N GLU A 78 -6.46 6.22 5.92
CA GLU A 78 -6.51 5.05 6.81
C GLU A 78 -5.91 3.81 6.14
N ALA A 79 -6.29 3.55 4.88
CA ALA A 79 -5.70 2.47 4.09
C ALA A 79 -4.20 2.67 3.85
N THR A 80 -3.78 3.90 3.53
CA THR A 80 -2.38 4.26 3.30
C THR A 80 -1.52 4.01 4.53
N GLN A 81 -2.00 4.36 5.72
CA GLN A 81 -1.27 4.08 6.98
C GLN A 81 -1.08 2.57 7.21
N THR A 82 -2.11 1.77 6.96
CA THR A 82 -2.03 0.31 7.10
C THR A 82 -0.99 -0.29 6.14
N VAL A 83 -0.96 0.17 4.88
CA VAL A 83 0.04 -0.27 3.90
C VAL A 83 1.44 0.21 4.29
N TYR A 84 1.56 1.44 4.80
CA TYR A 84 2.84 1.98 5.28
C TYR A 84 3.44 1.17 6.42
N GLU A 85 2.62 0.76 7.40
CA GLU A 85 3.04 -0.14 8.48
C GLU A 85 3.58 -1.47 7.94
N TRP A 86 2.88 -2.07 6.98
CA TRP A 86 3.34 -3.29 6.32
C TRP A 86 4.66 -3.08 5.57
N CYS A 87 4.83 -1.96 4.85
CA CYS A 87 6.08 -1.62 4.18
C CYS A 87 7.26 -1.51 5.16
N GLY A 88 7.03 -0.92 6.33
CA GLY A 88 8.03 -0.79 7.39
C GLY A 88 8.52 -2.14 7.90
N VAL A 89 7.61 -3.12 8.02
CA VAL A 89 7.95 -4.51 8.40
C VAL A 89 8.64 -5.23 7.24
N ALA A 90 8.06 -5.19 6.04
CA ALA A 90 8.57 -5.88 4.86
C ALA A 90 10.00 -5.44 4.53
N THR A 91 10.30 -4.14 4.59
CA THR A 91 11.65 -3.61 4.29
C THR A 91 12.71 -4.17 5.24
N GLN A 92 12.43 -4.20 6.55
CA GLN A 92 13.37 -4.72 7.55
C GLN A 92 13.55 -6.23 7.42
N LEU A 93 12.44 -6.96 7.22
CA LEU A 93 12.45 -8.41 7.07
C LEU A 93 13.17 -8.86 5.80
N LEU A 94 12.92 -8.21 4.66
CA LEU A 94 13.60 -8.51 3.40
C LEU A 94 15.10 -8.16 3.46
N ALA A 95 15.49 -7.09 4.17
CA ALA A 95 16.90 -6.83 4.43
C ALA A 95 17.54 -7.96 5.25
N ALA A 96 16.87 -8.44 6.31
CA ALA A 96 17.34 -9.58 7.10
C ALA A 96 17.39 -10.88 6.27
N TYR A 97 16.41 -11.12 5.39
CA TYR A 97 16.40 -12.24 4.46
C TYR A 97 17.66 -12.28 3.59
N ILE A 98 18.08 -11.13 3.06
CA ILE A 98 19.30 -10.99 2.26
C ILE A 98 20.55 -11.30 3.11
N PHE A 99 20.68 -10.70 4.31
CA PHE A 99 21.82 -10.93 5.19
C PHE A 99 21.98 -12.39 5.63
N LEU A 100 20.88 -13.16 5.69
CA LEU A 100 20.93 -14.56 6.08
C LEU A 100 21.59 -15.48 5.05
N PHE A 101 21.90 -15.00 3.85
CA PHE A 101 22.73 -15.76 2.88
C PHE A 101 24.20 -15.84 3.27
N ASP A 102 24.71 -14.88 4.07
CA ASP A 102 26.08 -14.92 4.55
C ASP A 102 26.26 -16.10 5.52
N GLU A 103 27.35 -16.87 5.37
CA GLU A 103 27.64 -18.09 6.16
C GLU A 103 26.41 -19.02 6.28
N TYR A 104 25.88 -19.43 5.13
CA TYR A 104 24.62 -20.14 5.01
C TYR A 104 24.60 -21.50 5.73
N ASN A 105 23.47 -21.81 6.35
CA ASN A 105 23.19 -23.11 6.97
C ASN A 105 21.67 -23.36 7.06
N GLU A 106 21.26 -24.58 7.43
CA GLU A 106 19.85 -24.97 7.49
C GLU A 106 19.01 -24.10 8.46
N LYS A 107 19.60 -23.63 9.56
CA LYS A 107 18.90 -22.75 10.51
C LYS A 107 18.60 -21.39 9.86
N LYS A 108 19.55 -20.83 9.11
CA LYS A 108 19.36 -19.58 8.34
C LYS A 108 18.36 -19.77 7.19
N ALA A 109 18.39 -20.92 6.52
CA ALA A 109 17.39 -21.29 5.51
C ALA A 109 15.97 -21.34 6.09
N SER A 110 15.80 -21.95 7.27
CA SER A 110 14.51 -21.97 7.97
C SER A 110 14.07 -20.56 8.36
N ALA A 111 14.97 -19.72 8.88
CA ALA A 111 14.66 -18.34 9.23
C ALA A 111 14.26 -17.50 8.00
N GLN A 112 14.93 -17.70 6.85
CA GLN A 112 14.56 -17.07 5.58
C GLN A 112 13.16 -17.47 5.13
N LYS A 113 12.78 -18.74 5.28
CA LYS A 113 11.43 -19.21 4.99
C LYS A 113 10.39 -18.54 5.89
N ASP A 114 10.65 -18.48 7.19
CA ASP A 114 9.73 -17.85 8.16
C ASP A 114 9.58 -16.35 7.89
N ILE A 115 10.66 -15.68 7.48
CA ILE A 115 10.63 -14.29 7.04
C ILE A 115 9.71 -14.12 5.83
N LEU A 116 9.90 -14.89 4.75
CA LEU A 116 9.10 -14.76 3.54
C LEU A 116 7.63 -15.11 3.73
N ILE A 117 7.29 -15.95 4.72
CA ILE A 117 5.90 -16.23 5.10
C ILE A 117 5.30 -15.05 5.91
N LYS A 118 6.15 -14.31 6.62
CA LYS A 118 5.71 -13.21 7.49
C LYS A 118 5.55 -11.89 6.75
N VAL A 119 6.35 -11.66 5.71
CA VAL A 119 6.19 -10.56 4.74
C VAL A 119 4.88 -10.73 4.01
#